data_AF-A0A858X333-F1
#
_entry.id   AF-A0A858X333-F1
#
_cell.length_a   1.000
_cell.length_b   1.000
_cell.length_c   1.000
_cell.angle_alpha   90.00
_cell.angle_beta   90.00
_cell.angle_gamma   90.00
#
_symmetry.space_group_name_H-M   'P 1'
#
loop_
_entity.id
_entity.type
_entity.pdbx_description
1 polymer ?
#
loop_
_entity_poly.entity_id
_entity_poly.type
_entity_poly.pdbx_seq_one_letter_code
_entity_poly.pdbx_strand_id
1 'polypeptide(L)'
;MEPVLTLSLGRPTSGGVPGAMLAGSSPADIERQLGQALADFTRRVGAGDIGARAALELIPVRGEQLLAEISFELAERMAGEAERPVEVGNSALAERHALAPIAYELAGEMVEGGRFREVVVLLCAIAGLPGGEFDGLLGLAVCALRLGRPEVALALAQECLKRDPRHPRACCIAAHCELKRGDRRTAQHYFALAARVARTRPEFREDLRSAQRALLLMHLA
;
A
#
# COMPACT_ATOMS: atom_id res chain seq x y z
N MET A 1 -4.69 -18.32 20.23
CA MET A 1 -3.60 -17.41 19.82
C MET A 1 -3.84 -17.03 18.37
N GLU A 2 -4.47 -15.88 18.11
CA GLU A 2 -4.51 -15.38 16.73
C GLU A 2 -3.08 -15.06 16.29
N PRO A 3 -2.59 -15.56 15.14
CA PRO A 3 -1.31 -15.13 14.62
C PRO A 3 -1.42 -13.63 14.31
N VAL A 4 -0.69 -12.80 15.05
CA VAL A 4 -0.56 -11.38 14.75
C VAL A 4 -0.08 -11.27 13.31
N LEU A 5 -0.96 -10.73 12.46
CA LEU A 5 -0.70 -10.54 11.04
C LEU A 5 0.52 -9.63 10.90
N THR A 6 1.64 -10.23 10.53
CA THR A 6 2.94 -9.58 10.31
C THR A 6 3.05 -9.11 8.86
N LEU A 7 1.95 -8.60 8.30
CA LEU A 7 1.97 -8.01 6.97
C LEU A 7 2.46 -6.56 7.09
N SER A 8 3.72 -6.36 6.73
CA SER A 8 4.31 -5.03 6.49
C SER A 8 3.74 -4.44 5.19
N LEU A 9 3.97 -3.14 4.95
CA LEU A 9 3.69 -2.55 3.62
C LEU A 9 4.67 -3.01 2.53
N GLY A 10 5.83 -3.54 2.93
CA GLY A 10 6.87 -4.04 2.02
C GLY A 10 7.47 -2.93 1.19
N ARG A 11 8.21 -3.30 0.15
CA ARG A 11 8.72 -2.33 -0.82
C ARG A 11 7.62 -1.95 -1.82
N PRO A 12 7.62 -0.71 -2.34
CA PRO A 12 6.76 -0.37 -3.47
C PRO A 12 7.00 -1.39 -4.60
N THR A 13 5.94 -1.77 -5.31
CA THR A 13 5.96 -2.93 -6.25
C THR A 13 6.78 -2.70 -7.52
N SER A 14 7.57 -1.65 -7.54
CA SER A 14 7.90 -0.88 -8.70
C SER A 14 9.21 -0.15 -8.39
N GLY A 15 10.31 -0.88 -8.63
CA GLY A 15 11.66 -0.47 -8.23
C GLY A 15 12.17 0.76 -8.99
N GLY A 16 12.99 1.54 -8.28
CA GLY A 16 13.79 2.65 -8.82
C GLY A 16 13.01 3.98 -8.88
N VAL A 17 13.52 4.99 -8.18
CA VAL A 17 13.06 6.38 -8.32
C VAL A 17 13.58 6.90 -9.67
N PRO A 18 12.75 7.47 -10.56
CA PRO A 18 13.27 8.22 -11.70
C PRO A 18 14.07 9.40 -11.16
N GLY A 19 15.39 9.35 -11.35
CA GLY A 19 16.32 10.41 -10.98
C GLY A 19 16.14 11.63 -11.87
N ALA A 20 15.10 12.42 -11.63
CA ALA A 20 14.98 13.77 -12.15
C ALA A 20 13.99 14.58 -11.30
N MET A 21 14.49 15.70 -10.75
CA MET A 21 13.73 16.82 -10.17
C MET A 21 13.12 16.69 -8.76
N LEU A 22 13.80 16.07 -7.78
CA LEU A 22 13.37 16.19 -6.37
C LEU A 22 14.09 17.30 -5.58
N ALA A 23 14.98 18.07 -6.20
CA ALA A 23 15.67 19.16 -5.53
C ALA A 23 14.70 20.34 -5.28
N GLY A 24 14.28 20.53 -4.02
CA GLY A 24 13.72 21.80 -3.56
C GLY A 24 12.20 21.90 -3.47
N SER A 25 11.45 20.80 -3.43
CA SER A 25 10.02 20.88 -3.11
C SER A 25 9.83 21.35 -1.66
N SER A 26 9.29 22.55 -1.48
CA SER A 26 8.97 23.06 -0.15
C SER A 26 7.88 22.19 0.51
N PRO A 27 7.80 22.12 1.86
CA PRO A 27 6.70 21.41 2.53
C PRO A 27 5.32 21.84 2.02
N ALA A 28 5.15 23.14 1.71
CA ALA A 28 3.90 23.68 1.17
C ALA A 28 3.59 23.19 -0.26
N ASP A 29 4.60 22.89 -1.07
CA ASP A 29 4.40 22.31 -2.41
C ASP A 29 4.01 20.83 -2.31
N ILE A 30 4.66 20.08 -1.42
CA ILE A 30 4.32 18.68 -1.14
C ILE A 30 2.89 18.59 -0.59
N GLU A 31 2.53 19.45 0.36
CA GLU A 31 1.18 19.51 0.93
C GLU A 31 0.14 19.80 -0.15
N ARG A 32 0.43 20.72 -1.06
CA ARG A 32 -0.46 21.02 -2.20
C ARG A 32 -0.63 19.82 -3.12
N GLN A 33 0.47 19.12 -3.45
CA GLN A 33 0.43 17.93 -4.31
C GLN A 33 -0.36 16.79 -3.66
N LEU A 34 -0.09 16.49 -2.38
CA LEU A 34 -0.81 15.46 -1.64
C LEU A 34 -2.29 15.83 -1.43
N GLY A 35 -2.58 17.10 -1.17
CA GLY A 35 -3.94 17.61 -1.05
C GLY A 35 -4.74 17.47 -2.34
N GLN A 36 -4.12 17.80 -3.49
CA GLN A 36 -4.72 17.58 -4.81
C GLN A 36 -4.95 16.09 -5.07
N ALA A 37 -3.96 15.24 -4.81
CA ALA A 37 -4.07 13.80 -5.00
C ALA A 37 -5.16 13.18 -4.11
N LEU A 38 -5.28 13.62 -2.86
CA LEU A 38 -6.33 13.18 -1.94
C LEU A 38 -7.71 13.64 -2.41
N ALA A 39 -7.83 14.87 -2.91
CA ALA A 39 -9.08 15.37 -3.49
C ALA A 39 -9.48 14.55 -4.72
N ASP A 40 -8.53 14.24 -5.59
CA ASP A 40 -8.72 13.40 -6.78
C ASP A 40 -9.18 11.99 -6.38
N PHE A 41 -8.51 11.40 -5.39
CA PHE A 41 -8.92 10.11 -4.84
C PHE A 41 -10.34 10.14 -4.29
N THR A 42 -10.69 11.19 -3.53
CA THR A 42 -12.03 11.35 -2.95
C THR A 42 -13.11 11.51 -4.03
N ARG A 43 -12.82 12.23 -5.13
CA ARG A 43 -13.75 12.40 -6.26
C ARG A 43 -14.11 11.07 -6.92
N ARG A 44 -13.24 10.06 -6.90
CA ARG A 44 -13.52 8.72 -7.45
C ARG A 44 -14.69 8.03 -6.76
N VAL A 45 -14.97 8.35 -5.50
CA VAL A 45 -16.14 7.80 -4.78
C VAL A 45 -17.44 8.25 -5.43
N GLY A 46 -17.53 9.53 -5.83
CA GLY A 46 -18.68 10.03 -6.60
C GLY A 46 -18.82 9.38 -7.97
N ALA A 47 -17.72 8.89 -8.55
CA ALA A 47 -17.71 8.13 -9.81
C ALA A 47 -18.03 6.63 -9.64
N GLY A 48 -18.34 6.16 -8.43
CA GLY A 48 -18.69 4.77 -8.16
C GLY A 48 -17.51 3.82 -7.97
N ASP A 49 -16.31 4.35 -7.72
CA ASP A 49 -15.12 3.54 -7.46
C ASP A 49 -15.23 2.82 -6.12
N ILE A 50 -15.31 1.49 -6.18
CA ILE A 50 -15.48 0.62 -5.01
C ILE A 50 -14.27 0.67 -4.09
N GLY A 51 -13.06 0.73 -4.64
CA GLY A 51 -11.83 0.79 -3.86
C GLY A 51 -11.71 2.10 -3.12
N ALA A 52 -11.98 3.22 -3.79
CA ALA A 52 -11.99 4.53 -3.15
C ALA A 52 -13.06 4.61 -2.05
N ARG A 53 -14.26 4.08 -2.31
CA ARG A 53 -15.34 4.05 -1.32
C ARG A 53 -14.96 3.25 -0.08
N ALA A 54 -14.40 2.05 -0.26
CA ALA A 54 -13.95 1.21 0.83
C ALA A 54 -12.81 1.87 1.63
N ALA A 55 -11.87 2.53 0.95
CA ALA A 55 -10.78 3.25 1.60
C ALA A 55 -11.26 4.43 2.46
N LEU A 56 -12.30 5.16 2.02
CA LEU A 56 -12.85 6.27 2.81
C LEU A 56 -13.44 5.81 4.15
N GLU A 57 -13.85 4.55 4.29
CA GLU A 57 -14.31 4.00 5.57
C GLU A 57 -13.19 3.93 6.62
N LEU A 58 -11.93 4.04 6.20
CA LEU A 58 -10.75 4.05 7.07
C LEU A 58 -10.31 5.46 7.46
N ILE A 59 -10.76 6.50 6.75
CA ILE A 59 -10.22 7.86 6.91
C ILE A 59 -10.63 8.44 8.27
N PRO A 60 -9.67 8.93 9.09
CA PRO A 60 -9.98 9.62 10.32
C PRO A 60 -10.64 10.98 10.07
N VAL A 61 -11.48 11.41 11.02
CA VAL A 61 -12.02 12.77 11.04
C VAL A 61 -10.86 13.77 11.10
N ARG A 62 -10.78 14.72 10.14
CA ARG A 62 -9.72 15.75 9.94
C ARG A 62 -8.47 15.33 9.16
N GLY A 63 -8.62 14.76 7.96
CA GLY A 63 -7.47 14.42 7.09
C GLY A 63 -6.56 15.60 6.71
N GLU A 64 -7.09 16.82 6.59
CA GLU A 64 -6.32 18.01 6.17
C GLU A 64 -5.23 18.42 7.17
N GLN A 65 -5.50 18.32 8.48
CA GLN A 65 -4.50 18.65 9.50
C GLN A 65 -3.32 17.68 9.47
N LEU A 66 -3.58 16.41 9.16
CA LEU A 66 -2.54 15.39 9.06
C LEU A 66 -1.66 15.60 7.81
N LEU A 67 -2.20 16.19 6.73
CA LEU A 67 -1.42 16.45 5.52
C LEU A 67 -0.26 17.42 5.77
N ALA A 68 -0.45 18.46 6.56
CA ALA A 68 0.63 19.40 6.89
C ALA A 68 1.79 18.71 7.61
N GLU A 69 1.47 17.88 8.62
CA GLU A 69 2.48 17.09 9.36
C GLU A 69 3.21 16.10 8.46
N ILE A 70 2.46 15.35 7.63
CA ILE A 70 3.02 14.39 6.68
C ILE A 70 3.93 15.09 5.65
N SER A 71 3.55 16.26 5.17
CA SER A 71 4.29 16.99 4.15
C SER A 71 5.61 17.54 4.66
N PHE A 72 5.68 17.92 5.94
CA PHE A 72 6.92 18.30 6.59
C PHE A 72 7.89 17.10 6.67
N GLU A 73 7.41 15.94 7.13
CA GLU A 73 8.22 14.73 7.25
C GLU A 73 8.74 14.23 5.88
N LEU A 74 7.94 14.43 4.82
CA LEU A 74 8.35 14.11 3.45
C LEU A 74 9.40 15.09 2.92
N ALA A 75 9.24 16.39 3.18
CA ALA A 75 10.23 17.38 2.76
C ALA A 75 11.61 17.08 3.37
N GLU A 76 11.65 16.71 4.66
CA GLU A 76 12.89 16.33 5.34
C GLU A 76 13.54 15.09 4.68
N ARG A 77 12.76 14.05 4.35
CA ARG A 77 13.29 12.87 3.65
C ARG A 77 13.79 13.20 2.24
N MET A 78 13.04 13.99 1.49
CA MET A 78 13.41 14.38 0.13
C MET A 78 14.69 15.23 0.11
N ALA A 79 14.90 16.08 1.10
CA ALA A 79 16.15 16.82 1.27
C ALA A 79 17.33 15.87 1.53
N GLY A 80 17.14 14.83 2.36
CA GLY A 80 18.16 13.82 2.63
C GLY A 80 18.45 12.87 1.46
N GLU A 81 17.47 12.58 0.60
CA GLU A 81 17.66 11.72 -0.58
C GLU A 81 18.31 12.43 -1.76
N ALA A 82 18.17 13.75 -1.89
CA ALA A 82 18.83 14.54 -2.92
C ALA A 82 20.37 14.43 -2.90
N GLU A 83 20.94 14.00 -1.77
CA GLU A 83 22.39 13.80 -1.60
C GLU A 83 22.87 12.39 -2.01
N ARG A 84 21.95 11.44 -2.27
CA ARG A 84 22.31 10.07 -2.63
C ARG A 84 22.41 9.89 -4.15
N PRO A 85 23.48 9.25 -4.67
CA PRO A 85 23.56 8.93 -6.09
C PRO A 85 22.47 7.91 -6.46
N VAL A 86 21.57 8.31 -7.35
CA VAL A 86 20.44 7.48 -7.81
C VAL A 86 20.90 6.52 -8.91
N GLU A 87 20.75 5.21 -8.69
CA GLU A 87 20.89 4.21 -9.75
C GLU A 87 19.67 4.27 -10.67
N VAL A 88 19.90 4.67 -11.92
CA VAL A 88 18.87 4.77 -12.95
C VAL A 88 18.43 3.36 -13.38
N GLY A 89 17.32 2.89 -12.82
CA GLY A 89 16.66 1.67 -13.24
C GLY A 89 15.85 1.88 -14.51
N ASN A 90 16.30 1.32 -15.63
CA ASN A 90 15.54 1.30 -16.89
C ASN A 90 14.33 0.35 -16.75
N SER A 91 13.13 0.88 -16.46
CA SER A 91 11.89 0.12 -16.69
C SER A 91 10.78 1.00 -17.26
N ALA A 92 10.09 0.44 -18.26
CA ALA A 92 9.16 1.09 -19.18
C ALA A 92 7.73 1.29 -18.59
N LEU A 93 7.61 1.67 -17.33
CA LEU A 93 6.32 1.99 -16.69
C LEU A 93 6.18 3.51 -16.51
N ALA A 94 5.35 4.08 -17.38
CA ALA A 94 4.85 5.44 -17.51
C ALA A 94 4.91 6.34 -16.26
N GLU A 95 5.31 7.61 -16.49
CA GLU A 95 5.13 8.82 -15.67
C GLU A 95 4.74 8.58 -14.20
N ARG A 96 5.68 8.04 -13.43
CA ARG A 96 5.51 7.89 -11.99
C ARG A 96 5.78 9.22 -11.31
N HIS A 97 4.88 9.62 -10.43
CA HIS A 97 5.12 10.80 -9.62
C HIS A 97 6.27 10.53 -8.65
N ALA A 98 7.33 11.35 -8.70
CA ALA A 98 8.56 11.11 -7.93
C ALA A 98 8.35 11.07 -6.40
N LEU A 99 7.27 11.70 -5.91
CA LEU A 99 6.86 11.64 -4.50
C LEU A 99 6.35 10.26 -4.06
N ALA A 100 5.76 9.47 -4.95
CA ALA A 100 5.06 8.23 -4.60
C ALA A 100 5.94 7.18 -3.89
N PRO A 101 7.16 6.83 -4.35
CA PRO A 101 8.00 5.86 -3.67
C PRO A 101 8.42 6.31 -2.26
N ILE A 102 8.85 7.56 -2.10
CA ILE A 102 9.28 8.13 -0.80
C ILE A 102 8.10 8.18 0.17
N ALA A 103 6.92 8.59 -0.31
CA ALA A 103 5.68 8.56 0.46
C ALA A 103 5.29 7.15 0.90
N TYR A 104 5.51 6.14 0.05
CA TYR A 104 5.20 4.76 0.40
C TYR A 104 6.15 4.19 1.46
N GLU A 105 7.45 4.53 1.41
CA GLU A 105 8.41 4.15 2.44
C GLU A 105 8.07 4.77 3.79
N LEU A 106 7.74 6.06 3.81
CA LEU A 106 7.24 6.75 5.00
C LEU A 106 5.97 6.08 5.57
N ALA A 107 5.01 5.74 4.71
CA ALA A 107 3.83 5.01 5.14
C ALA A 107 4.21 3.67 5.82
N GLY A 108 5.22 2.97 5.30
CA GLY A 108 5.79 1.75 5.90
C GLY A 108 6.24 1.96 7.36
N GLU A 109 7.01 3.01 7.60
CA GLU A 109 7.51 3.35 8.93
C GLU A 109 6.37 3.74 9.89
N MET A 110 5.41 4.54 9.42
CA MET A 110 4.24 4.92 10.22
C MET A 110 3.37 3.71 10.57
N VAL A 111 3.25 2.72 9.69
CA VAL A 111 2.56 1.45 9.95
C VAL A 111 3.24 0.70 11.10
N GLU A 112 4.55 0.58 11.09
CA GLU A 112 5.29 -0.05 12.20
C GLU A 112 5.18 0.76 13.50
N GLY A 113 5.14 2.09 13.40
CA GLY A 113 4.88 3.00 14.53
C GLY A 113 3.43 3.05 15.02
N GLY A 114 2.49 2.34 14.38
CA GLY A 114 1.07 2.33 14.76
C GLY A 114 0.31 3.63 14.46
N ARG A 115 0.89 4.53 13.66
CA ARG A 115 0.33 5.83 13.25
C ARG A 115 -0.71 5.67 12.13
N PHE A 116 -1.70 4.81 12.35
CA PHE A 116 -2.64 4.39 11.30
C PHE A 116 -3.49 5.53 10.74
N ARG A 117 -3.71 6.62 11.50
CA ARG A 117 -4.48 7.77 11.05
C ARG A 117 -3.75 8.49 9.91
N GLU A 118 -2.47 8.77 10.12
CA GLU A 118 -1.60 9.42 9.14
C GLU A 118 -1.37 8.51 7.92
N VAL A 119 -1.12 7.22 8.17
CA VAL A 119 -0.91 6.23 7.09
C VAL A 119 -2.07 6.20 6.11
N VAL A 120 -3.30 6.14 6.61
CA VAL A 120 -4.48 6.03 5.74
C VAL A 120 -4.60 7.28 4.86
N VAL A 121 -4.39 8.48 5.43
CA VAL A 121 -4.40 9.73 4.66
C VAL A 121 -3.31 9.72 3.59
N LEU A 122 -2.10 9.33 3.96
CA LEU A 122 -0.96 9.28 3.03
C LEU A 122 -1.17 8.27 1.91
N LEU A 123 -1.68 7.07 2.21
CA LEU A 123 -1.93 6.04 1.19
C LEU A 123 -3.10 6.39 0.27
N CYS A 124 -4.13 7.09 0.76
CA CYS A 124 -5.17 7.67 -0.10
C CYS A 124 -4.59 8.71 -1.06
N ALA A 125 -3.69 9.58 -0.57
CA ALA A 125 -2.99 10.54 -1.42
C ALA A 125 -2.10 9.83 -2.45
N ILE A 126 -1.31 8.81 -2.05
CA ILE A 126 -0.51 7.98 -2.97
C ILE A 126 -1.40 7.34 -4.04
N ALA A 127 -2.57 6.84 -3.66
CA ALA A 127 -3.51 6.23 -4.60
C ALA A 127 -4.10 7.23 -5.62
N GLY A 128 -4.06 8.52 -5.32
CA GLY A 128 -4.41 9.62 -6.22
C GLY A 128 -3.26 10.12 -7.09
N LEU A 129 -2.01 9.76 -6.79
CA LEU A 129 -0.85 10.17 -7.59
C LEU A 129 -0.73 9.35 -8.89
N PRO A 130 -0.25 9.96 -9.99
CA PRO A 130 0.10 9.24 -11.21
C PRO A 130 1.07 8.08 -10.93
N GLY A 131 0.66 6.86 -11.32
CA GLY A 131 1.44 5.64 -11.11
C GLY A 131 1.50 5.12 -9.66
N GLY A 132 0.79 5.75 -8.72
CA GLY A 132 0.73 5.36 -7.30
C GLY A 132 -0.53 4.59 -6.90
N GLU A 133 -1.53 4.50 -7.79
CA GLU A 133 -2.83 3.89 -7.52
C GLU A 133 -2.75 2.48 -6.91
N PHE A 134 -1.97 1.59 -7.54
CA PHE A 134 -1.85 0.19 -7.09
C PHE A 134 -1.20 0.10 -5.71
N ASP A 135 -0.07 0.78 -5.53
CA ASP A 135 0.69 0.78 -4.27
C ASP A 135 -0.16 1.37 -3.13
N GLY A 136 -0.85 2.50 -3.36
CA GLY A 136 -1.74 3.12 -2.38
C GLY A 136 -2.89 2.21 -1.97
N LEU A 137 -3.61 1.59 -2.92
CA LEU A 137 -4.70 0.66 -2.63
C LEU A 137 -4.23 -0.61 -1.90
N LEU A 138 -3.09 -1.16 -2.32
CA LEU A 138 -2.50 -2.34 -1.68
C LEU A 138 -2.12 -2.02 -0.23
N GLY A 139 -1.52 -0.86 0.00
CA GLY A 139 -1.19 -0.42 1.35
C GLY A 139 -2.42 -0.21 2.21
N LEU A 140 -3.47 0.41 1.67
CA LEU A 140 -4.75 0.58 2.39
C LEU A 140 -5.36 -0.78 2.76
N ALA A 141 -5.23 -1.78 1.90
CA ALA A 141 -5.71 -3.14 2.17
C ALA A 141 -4.95 -3.77 3.37
N VAL A 142 -3.63 -3.56 3.46
CA VAL A 142 -2.83 -3.97 4.63
C VAL A 142 -3.32 -3.24 5.90
N CYS A 143 -3.51 -1.93 5.83
CA CYS A 143 -4.01 -1.13 6.96
C CYS A 143 -5.39 -1.58 7.43
N ALA A 144 -6.33 -1.78 6.50
CA ALA A 144 -7.68 -2.28 6.80
C ALA A 144 -7.63 -3.61 7.56
N LEU A 145 -6.76 -4.52 7.13
CA LEU A 145 -6.62 -5.83 7.77
C LEU A 145 -6.04 -5.70 9.20
N ARG A 146 -5.03 -4.83 9.40
CA ARG A 146 -4.46 -4.54 10.73
C ARG A 146 -5.46 -3.84 11.66
N LEU A 147 -6.35 -3.02 11.11
CA LEU A 147 -7.45 -2.37 11.82
C LEU A 147 -8.65 -3.30 12.08
N GLY A 148 -8.56 -4.58 11.70
CA GLY A 148 -9.63 -5.55 11.91
C GLY A 148 -10.87 -5.27 11.07
N ARG A 149 -10.69 -4.73 9.86
CA ARG A 149 -11.75 -4.47 8.86
C ARG A 149 -11.56 -5.40 7.65
N PRO A 150 -11.79 -6.72 7.78
CA PRO A 150 -11.52 -7.68 6.71
C PRO A 150 -12.38 -7.47 5.47
N GLU A 151 -13.58 -6.91 5.61
CA GLU A 151 -14.47 -6.60 4.47
C GLU A 151 -13.88 -5.50 3.59
N VAL A 152 -13.39 -4.43 4.22
CA VAL A 152 -12.70 -3.32 3.55
C VAL A 152 -11.39 -3.79 2.92
N ALA A 153 -10.61 -4.57 3.66
CA ALA A 153 -9.36 -5.15 3.18
C ALA A 153 -9.56 -6.03 1.95
N LEU A 154 -10.62 -6.86 1.96
CA LEU A 154 -10.95 -7.74 0.84
C LEU A 154 -11.35 -6.93 -0.39
N ALA A 155 -12.20 -5.91 -0.25
CA ALA A 155 -12.60 -5.05 -1.36
C ALA A 155 -11.38 -4.38 -2.02
N LEU A 156 -10.48 -3.80 -1.21
CA LEU A 156 -9.24 -3.18 -1.71
C LEU A 156 -8.29 -4.18 -2.36
N ALA A 157 -8.12 -5.37 -1.77
CA ALA A 157 -7.32 -6.44 -2.35
C ALA A 157 -7.89 -6.93 -3.69
N GLN A 158 -9.22 -7.02 -3.82
CA GLN A 158 -9.88 -7.38 -5.07
C GLN A 158 -9.65 -6.33 -6.16
N GLU A 159 -9.69 -5.04 -5.83
CA GLU A 159 -9.32 -3.98 -6.79
C GLU A 159 -7.86 -4.09 -7.25
N CYS A 160 -6.95 -4.48 -6.36
CA CYS A 160 -5.56 -4.77 -6.75
C CYS A 160 -5.51 -6.00 -7.68
N LEU A 161 -6.23 -7.08 -7.36
CA LEU A 161 -6.26 -8.30 -8.16
C LEU A 161 -6.94 -8.13 -9.53
N LYS A 162 -7.80 -7.13 -9.73
CA LYS A 162 -8.29 -6.78 -11.06
C LYS A 162 -7.17 -6.27 -11.98
N ARG A 163 -6.18 -5.57 -11.41
CA ARG A 163 -5.02 -5.01 -12.12
C ARG A 163 -3.89 -6.03 -12.29
N ASP A 164 -3.54 -6.72 -11.21
CA ASP A 164 -2.60 -7.85 -11.22
C ASP A 164 -3.23 -9.07 -10.51
N PRO A 165 -3.88 -9.98 -11.25
CA PRO A 165 -4.59 -11.15 -10.69
C PRO A 165 -3.73 -12.12 -9.90
N ARG A 166 -2.41 -12.01 -9.97
CA ARG A 166 -1.47 -12.92 -9.32
C ARG A 166 -0.51 -12.20 -8.38
N HIS A 167 -0.81 -10.95 -8.02
CA HIS A 167 0.03 -10.19 -7.13
C HIS A 167 0.14 -10.89 -5.75
N PRO A 168 1.32 -11.37 -5.33
CA PRO A 168 1.43 -12.24 -4.17
C PRO A 168 0.86 -11.62 -2.89
N ARG A 169 1.12 -10.34 -2.66
CA ARG A 169 0.62 -9.64 -1.48
C ARG A 169 -0.89 -9.45 -1.47
N ALA A 170 -1.48 -9.13 -2.63
CA ALA A 170 -2.92 -8.95 -2.72
C ALA A 170 -3.63 -10.31 -2.51
N CYS A 171 -3.06 -11.40 -3.05
CA CYS A 171 -3.51 -12.75 -2.75
C CYS A 171 -3.40 -13.08 -1.25
N CYS A 172 -2.29 -12.77 -0.58
CA CYS A 172 -2.15 -12.98 0.87
C CYS A 172 -3.23 -12.22 1.66
N ILE A 173 -3.47 -10.95 1.34
CA ILE A 173 -4.49 -10.14 2.02
C ILE A 173 -5.88 -10.74 1.82
N ALA A 174 -6.25 -11.06 0.58
CA ALA A 174 -7.52 -11.73 0.28
C ALA A 174 -7.65 -13.06 1.05
N ALA A 175 -6.60 -13.87 1.09
CA ALA A 175 -6.59 -15.13 1.83
C ALA A 175 -6.83 -14.95 3.33
N HIS A 176 -6.21 -13.95 3.96
CA HIS A 176 -6.45 -13.64 5.37
C HIS A 176 -7.87 -13.14 5.64
N CYS A 177 -8.45 -12.37 4.72
CA CYS A 177 -9.84 -11.95 4.82
C CYS A 177 -10.78 -13.15 4.75
N GLU A 178 -10.57 -14.07 3.80
CA GLU A 178 -11.39 -15.28 3.68
C GLU A 178 -11.25 -16.22 4.88
N LEU A 179 -10.06 -16.32 5.50
CA LEU A 179 -9.90 -17.01 6.78
C LEU A 179 -10.78 -16.40 7.89
N LYS A 180 -10.80 -15.06 8.00
CA LYS A 180 -11.64 -14.38 8.99
C LYS A 180 -13.14 -14.56 8.72
N ARG A 181 -13.53 -14.74 7.46
CA ARG A 181 -14.91 -15.07 7.05
C ARG A 181 -15.27 -16.56 7.21
N GLY A 182 -14.30 -17.41 7.54
CA GLY A 182 -14.48 -18.85 7.69
C GLY A 182 -14.39 -19.65 6.38
N ASP A 183 -14.16 -19.00 5.23
CA ASP A 183 -13.96 -19.69 3.95
C ASP A 183 -12.51 -20.16 3.81
N ARG A 184 -12.21 -21.26 4.52
CA ARG A 184 -10.89 -21.89 4.48
C ARG A 184 -10.48 -22.36 3.09
N ARG A 185 -11.44 -22.79 2.25
CA ARG A 185 -11.14 -23.32 0.91
C ARG A 185 -10.62 -22.21 0.01
N THR A 186 -11.31 -21.07 -0.01
CA THR A 186 -10.91 -19.91 -0.81
C THR A 186 -9.62 -19.30 -0.26
N ALA A 187 -9.46 -19.25 1.07
CA ALA A 187 -8.20 -18.83 1.68
C ALA A 187 -7.00 -19.69 1.25
N GLN A 188 -7.15 -21.02 1.30
CA GLN A 188 -6.11 -21.95 0.89
C GLN A 188 -5.72 -21.74 -0.58
N HIS A 189 -6.71 -21.52 -1.46
CA HIS A 189 -6.47 -21.23 -2.86
C HIS A 189 -5.60 -19.98 -3.05
N TYR A 190 -5.95 -18.86 -2.40
CA TYR A 190 -5.20 -17.62 -2.51
C TYR A 190 -3.79 -17.72 -1.91
N PHE A 191 -3.60 -18.35 -0.75
CA PHE A 191 -2.25 -18.57 -0.21
C PHE A 191 -1.40 -19.45 -1.12
N ALA A 192 -1.98 -20.51 -1.71
CA ALA A 192 -1.26 -21.36 -2.65
C ALA A 192 -0.83 -20.58 -3.90
N LEU A 193 -1.69 -19.71 -4.41
CA LEU A 193 -1.38 -18.83 -5.54
C LEU A 193 -0.24 -17.85 -5.18
N ALA A 194 -0.35 -17.18 -4.04
CA ALA A 194 0.67 -16.27 -3.54
C ALA A 194 2.04 -16.95 -3.41
N ALA A 195 2.08 -18.11 -2.75
CA ALA A 195 3.31 -18.88 -2.56
C ALA A 195 3.92 -19.37 -3.88
N ARG A 196 3.08 -19.78 -4.85
CA ARG A 196 3.54 -20.22 -6.17
C ARG A 196 4.25 -19.08 -6.92
N VAL A 197 3.64 -17.89 -6.93
CA VAL A 197 4.17 -16.74 -7.67
C VAL A 197 5.38 -16.14 -6.96
N ALA A 198 5.33 -16.00 -5.63
CA ALA A 198 6.42 -15.43 -4.86
C ALA A 198 7.68 -16.30 -4.83
N ARG A 199 7.56 -17.62 -5.04
CA ARG A 199 8.72 -18.54 -5.08
C ARG A 199 9.76 -18.16 -6.14
N THR A 200 9.31 -17.62 -7.26
CA THR A 200 10.19 -17.25 -8.39
C THR A 200 10.57 -15.77 -8.38
N ARG A 201 10.15 -15.01 -7.35
CA ARG A 201 10.27 -13.55 -7.31
C ARG A 201 10.89 -13.11 -5.96
N PRO A 202 12.22 -12.92 -5.89
CA PRO A 202 12.92 -12.61 -4.65
C PRO A 202 12.39 -11.38 -3.91
N GLU A 203 11.81 -10.41 -4.62
CA GLU A 203 11.17 -9.22 -4.05
C GLU A 203 9.96 -9.54 -3.16
N PHE A 204 9.31 -10.70 -3.35
CA PHE A 204 8.16 -11.17 -2.56
C PHE A 204 8.50 -12.24 -1.53
N ARG A 205 9.76 -12.31 -1.07
CA ARG A 205 10.19 -13.29 -0.06
C ARG A 205 9.38 -13.23 1.23
N GLU A 206 8.94 -12.05 1.65
CA GLU A 206 8.09 -11.89 2.84
C GLU A 206 6.71 -12.51 2.64
N ASP A 207 6.08 -12.22 1.49
CA ASP A 207 4.78 -12.77 1.11
C ASP A 207 4.84 -14.29 0.96
N LEU A 208 5.93 -14.82 0.41
CA LEU A 208 6.18 -16.27 0.36
C LEU A 208 6.18 -16.89 1.75
N ARG A 209 6.97 -16.33 2.69
CA ARG A 209 7.04 -16.84 4.06
C ARG A 209 5.67 -16.77 4.75
N SER A 210 4.97 -15.65 4.58
CA SER A 210 3.63 -15.45 5.13
C SER A 210 2.65 -16.52 4.63
N ALA A 211 2.56 -16.70 3.30
CA ALA A 211 1.69 -17.68 2.68
C ALA A 211 2.02 -19.13 3.08
N GLN A 212 3.30 -19.50 3.11
CA GLN A 212 3.73 -20.84 3.53
C GLN A 212 3.39 -21.12 4.99
N ARG A 213 3.62 -20.15 5.88
CA ARG A 213 3.27 -20.27 7.29
C ARG A 213 1.76 -20.45 7.48
N ALA A 214 0.95 -19.64 6.78
CA ALA A 214 -0.50 -19.75 6.83
C ALA A 214 -0.98 -21.12 6.34
N LEU A 215 -0.47 -21.59 5.19
CA LEU A 215 -0.79 -22.92 4.67
C LEU A 215 -0.43 -24.02 5.68
N LEU A 216 0.75 -24.01 6.27
CA LEU A 216 1.14 -25.01 7.28
C LEU A 216 0.18 -25.01 8.48
N LEU A 217 -0.14 -23.83 9.03
CA LEU A 217 -1.07 -23.71 10.15
C LEU A 217 -2.48 -24.23 9.81
N MET A 218 -2.93 -24.04 8.57
CA MET A 218 -4.23 -24.54 8.10
C MET A 218 -4.29 -26.07 7.97
N HIS A 219 -3.16 -26.76 7.81
CA HIS A 219 -3.13 -28.23 7.76
C HIS A 219 -2.98 -28.87 9.15
N LEU A 220 -2.55 -28.08 10.15
CA LEU A 220 -2.33 -28.54 11.53
C LEU A 220 -3.51 -28.26 12.47
N ALA A 221 -4.51 -27.48 12.03
CA ALA A 221 -5.67 -27.03 12.80
C ALA A 221 -6.96 -27.69 12.31
#